data_AF-A0AAW7JWH0-F1
#
_entry.id   AF-A0AAW7JWH0-F1
#
_cell.length_a   1.000
_cell.length_b   1.000
_cell.length_c   1.000
_cell.angle_alpha   90.00
_cell.angle_beta   90.00
_cell.angle_gamma   90.00
#
_symmetry.space_group_name_H-M   'P 1'
#
loop_
_entity.id
_entity.type
_entity.pdbx_description
1 polymer ?
#
loop_
_entity_poly.entity_id
_entity_poly.type
_entity_poly.pdbx_seq_one_letter_code
_entity_poly.pdbx_strand_id
1 'polypeptide(L)'
;MDFETYKNNVIHHEVGHWFVANKLKLNPGNIEIEIKKNHSGFSHSASSHIDLAPSLKNLADVKTYLINRICVLYAGTAFQSEQEERSADLILECEGKDDYSKLNELCFVLRGLNHPDNTQKCNELAQRNEIAIECWGKVMKIRSLYHKDILNLTDHISNKIKETDKKYTFTCKEIKQKINS
;
A
#
# COMPACT_ATOMS: atom_id res chain seq x y z
N MET A 1 -14.14 13.36 -12.31
CA MET A 1 -14.37 12.40 -11.22
C MET A 1 -15.14 13.11 -10.13
N ASP A 2 -16.24 12.53 -9.63
CA ASP A 2 -17.00 13.09 -8.51
C ASP A 2 -16.32 12.82 -7.16
N PHE A 3 -16.86 13.41 -6.08
CA PHE A 3 -16.31 13.29 -4.74
C PHE A 3 -16.28 11.85 -4.22
N GLU A 4 -17.35 11.08 -4.44
CA GLU A 4 -17.46 9.72 -3.90
C GLU A 4 -16.47 8.79 -4.58
N THR A 5 -16.35 8.89 -5.90
CA THR A 5 -15.37 8.13 -6.67
C THR A 5 -13.95 8.49 -6.22
N TYR A 6 -13.60 9.77 -6.15
CA TYR A 6 -12.25 10.22 -5.74
C TYR A 6 -11.92 9.77 -4.31
N LYS A 7 -12.86 9.96 -3.38
CA LYS A 7 -12.75 9.55 -1.98
C LYS A 7 -12.51 8.04 -1.88
N ASN A 8 -13.28 7.23 -2.60
CA ASN A 8 -13.15 5.78 -2.53
C ASN A 8 -11.79 5.30 -3.06
N ASN A 9 -11.23 5.94 -4.08
CA ASN A 9 -9.89 5.60 -4.58
C ASN A 9 -8.81 5.82 -3.52
N VAL A 10 -8.83 6.99 -2.85
CA VAL A 10 -7.93 7.30 -1.73
C VAL A 10 -8.11 6.32 -0.58
N ILE A 11 -9.35 5.98 -0.23
CA ILE A 11 -9.62 5.01 0.85
C ILE A 11 -9.06 3.63 0.51
N HIS A 12 -9.28 3.13 -0.70
CA HIS A 12 -8.78 1.81 -1.09
C HIS A 12 -7.25 1.77 -1.09
N HIS A 13 -6.60 2.85 -1.54
CA HIS A 13 -5.15 2.99 -1.50
C HIS A 13 -4.61 2.88 -0.06
N GLU A 14 -5.13 3.69 0.87
CA GLU A 14 -4.67 3.68 2.26
C GLU A 14 -5.02 2.37 2.98
N VAL A 15 -6.22 1.84 2.77
CA VAL A 15 -6.60 0.53 3.32
C VAL A 15 -5.67 -0.56 2.80
N GLY A 16 -5.26 -0.52 1.53
CA GLY A 16 -4.29 -1.46 0.97
C GLY A 16 -2.98 -1.47 1.76
N HIS A 17 -2.36 -0.31 1.94
CA HIS A 17 -1.14 -0.17 2.74
C HIS A 17 -1.32 -0.69 4.16
N TRP A 18 -2.34 -0.19 4.86
CA TRP A 18 -2.57 -0.53 6.26
C TRP A 18 -2.84 -2.03 6.44
N PHE A 19 -3.70 -2.61 5.61
CA PHE A 19 -4.17 -3.98 5.77
C PHE A 19 -3.05 -4.98 5.49
N VAL A 20 -2.30 -4.77 4.41
CA VAL A 20 -1.14 -5.62 4.10
C VAL A 20 -0.07 -5.47 5.17
N ALA A 21 0.22 -4.25 5.64
CA ALA A 21 1.15 -4.04 6.75
C ALA A 21 0.72 -4.79 8.03
N ASN A 22 -0.59 -4.78 8.35
CA ASN A 22 -1.13 -5.49 9.51
C ASN A 22 -0.94 -7.01 9.37
N LYS A 23 -1.26 -7.60 8.20
CA LYS A 23 -1.11 -9.04 7.98
C LYS A 23 0.36 -9.48 7.92
N LEU A 24 1.26 -8.59 7.50
CA LEU A 24 2.71 -8.80 7.50
C LEU A 24 3.39 -8.42 8.83
N LYS A 25 2.61 -8.07 9.86
CA LYS A 25 3.09 -7.72 11.22
C LYS A 25 4.06 -6.54 11.25
N LEU A 26 3.87 -5.55 10.37
CA LEU A 26 4.61 -4.28 10.36
C LEU A 26 3.99 -3.20 11.26
N ASN A 27 3.20 -3.60 12.26
CA ASN A 27 2.60 -2.73 13.28
C ASN A 27 2.02 -1.41 12.74
N PRO A 28 1.04 -1.45 11.82
CA PRO A 28 0.47 -0.21 11.31
C PRO A 28 -0.28 0.56 12.40
N GLY A 29 -0.16 1.88 12.36
CA GLY A 29 -0.79 2.83 13.26
C GLY A 29 -2.16 3.25 12.77
N ASN A 30 -2.39 4.56 12.68
CA ASN A 30 -3.66 5.13 12.24
C ASN A 30 -3.69 5.27 10.71
N ILE A 31 -4.90 5.34 10.16
CA ILE A 31 -5.15 5.88 8.83
C ILE A 31 -5.65 7.31 9.00
N GLU A 32 -5.06 8.25 8.29
CA GLU A 32 -5.50 9.64 8.26
C GLU A 32 -5.85 10.03 6.83
N ILE A 33 -7.02 10.64 6.62
CA ILE A 33 -7.49 11.05 5.29
C ILE A 33 -8.11 12.45 5.41
N GLU A 34 -7.66 13.35 4.55
CA GLU A 34 -8.25 14.66 4.33
C GLU A 34 -8.44 14.85 2.82
N ILE A 35 -9.68 14.88 2.35
CA ILE A 35 -10.01 15.21 0.95
C ILE A 35 -10.25 16.71 0.86
N LYS A 36 -9.51 17.41 0.00
CA LYS A 36 -9.60 18.86 -0.21
C LYS A 36 -10.27 19.16 -1.53
N LYS A 37 -11.11 20.21 -1.55
CA LYS A 37 -11.72 20.71 -2.78
C LYS A 37 -10.99 21.95 -3.26
N ASN A 38 -10.61 21.95 -4.53
CA ASN A 38 -9.88 23.04 -5.16
C ASN A 38 -10.55 23.43 -6.49
N HIS A 39 -10.14 24.56 -7.06
CA HIS A 39 -10.69 25.05 -8.34
C HIS A 39 -10.54 24.04 -9.49
N SER A 40 -9.55 23.16 -9.42
CA SER A 40 -9.23 22.14 -10.44
C SER A 40 -9.86 20.77 -10.18
N GLY A 41 -10.61 20.58 -9.09
CA GLY A 41 -11.18 19.29 -8.70
C GLY A 41 -10.94 18.94 -7.23
N PHE A 42 -10.43 17.74 -6.98
CA PHE A 42 -10.10 17.26 -5.64
C PHE A 42 -8.61 16.97 -5.52
N SER A 43 -8.10 17.18 -4.31
CA SER A 43 -6.78 16.74 -3.86
C SER A 43 -6.93 16.06 -2.51
N HIS A 44 -5.88 15.42 -2.00
CA HIS A 44 -5.93 14.83 -0.66
C HIS A 44 -4.60 14.95 0.08
N SER A 45 -4.67 14.82 1.40
CA SER A 45 -3.57 14.41 2.25
C SER A 45 -4.02 13.14 2.95
N ALA A 46 -3.36 12.03 2.65
CA ALA A 46 -3.69 10.75 3.24
C ALA A 46 -2.42 10.02 3.67
N SER A 47 -2.53 9.20 4.70
CA SER A 47 -1.42 8.35 5.14
C SER A 47 -1.90 7.17 5.95
N SER A 48 -1.15 6.07 5.81
CA SER A 48 -1.23 4.90 6.65
C SER A 48 0.07 4.76 7.41
N HIS A 49 0.06 5.09 8.70
CA HIS A 49 1.27 5.00 9.51
C HIS A 49 1.74 3.55 9.62
N ILE A 50 3.03 3.32 9.42
CA ILE A 50 3.68 2.00 9.58
C ILE A 50 4.95 2.24 10.39
N ASP A 51 5.17 1.40 11.40
CA ASP A 51 6.43 1.43 12.16
C ASP A 51 7.56 0.87 11.28
N LEU A 52 8.49 1.75 10.90
CA LEU A 52 9.58 1.47 9.95
C LEU A 52 10.89 1.07 10.63
N ALA A 53 10.94 0.98 11.96
CA ALA A 53 12.17 0.76 12.71
C ALA A 53 12.21 -0.59 13.46
N PRO A 54 11.98 -1.74 12.78
CA PRO A 54 12.10 -3.03 13.44
C PRO A 54 13.56 -3.33 13.81
N SER A 55 13.76 -4.09 14.89
CA SER A 55 15.07 -4.67 15.17
C SER A 55 15.36 -5.82 14.20
N LEU A 56 16.40 -5.67 13.37
CA LEU A 56 16.85 -6.67 12.40
C LEU A 56 18.10 -7.36 12.93
N LYS A 57 18.05 -8.68 13.18
CA LYS A 57 19.13 -9.41 13.85
C LYS A 57 20.09 -10.09 12.87
N ASN A 58 19.63 -10.36 11.66
CA ASN A 58 20.39 -11.10 10.66
C ASN A 58 19.94 -10.72 9.24
N LEU A 59 20.66 -11.21 8.22
CA LEU A 59 20.37 -10.91 6.82
C LEU A 59 18.99 -11.43 6.36
N ALA A 60 18.51 -12.55 6.90
CA ALA A 60 17.18 -13.05 6.57
C ALA A 60 16.08 -12.11 7.09
N ASP A 61 16.28 -11.50 8.25
CA ASP A 61 15.37 -10.47 8.77
C ASP A 61 15.34 -9.25 7.85
N VAL A 62 16.52 -8.81 7.35
CA VAL A 62 16.62 -7.70 6.39
C VAL A 62 15.86 -8.02 5.09
N LYS A 63 16.08 -9.20 4.51
CA LYS A 63 15.37 -9.64 3.29
C LYS A 63 13.87 -9.68 3.51
N THR A 64 13.43 -10.25 4.63
CA THR A 64 12.01 -10.34 4.99
C THR A 64 11.40 -8.95 5.15
N TYR A 65 12.10 -8.02 5.81
CA TYR A 65 11.67 -6.64 5.95
C TYR A 65 11.52 -5.95 4.59
N LEU A 66 12.51 -6.08 3.70
CA LEU A 66 12.46 -5.50 2.35
C LEU A 66 11.27 -6.04 1.56
N ILE A 67 11.08 -7.37 1.53
CA ILE A 67 9.94 -8.00 0.86
C ILE A 67 8.63 -7.48 1.43
N ASN A 68 8.49 -7.43 2.75
CA ASN A 68 7.26 -6.98 3.39
C ASN A 68 6.96 -5.51 3.08
N ARG A 69 7.99 -4.65 3.06
CA ARG A 69 7.85 -3.24 2.67
C ARG A 69 7.46 -3.09 1.20
N ILE A 70 8.07 -3.85 0.30
CA ILE A 70 7.70 -3.85 -1.13
C ILE A 70 6.25 -4.31 -1.31
N CYS A 71 5.82 -5.36 -0.60
CA CYS A 71 4.43 -5.81 -0.61
C CYS A 71 3.47 -4.71 -0.15
N VAL A 72 3.80 -3.99 0.94
CA VAL A 72 2.98 -2.85 1.40
C VAL A 72 2.86 -1.79 0.32
N LEU A 73 3.95 -1.40 -0.34
CA LEU A 73 3.94 -0.35 -1.37
C LEU A 73 3.08 -0.77 -2.57
N TYR A 74 3.18 -2.02 -3.02
CA TYR A 74 2.28 -2.57 -4.04
C TYR A 74 0.81 -2.63 -3.59
N ALA A 75 0.54 -2.78 -2.29
CA ALA A 75 -0.82 -2.95 -1.80
C ALA A 75 -1.71 -1.72 -2.03
N GLY A 76 -1.16 -0.51 -1.90
CA GLY A 76 -1.94 0.71 -2.14
C GLY A 76 -2.45 0.76 -3.59
N THR A 77 -1.55 0.56 -4.54
CA THR A 77 -1.91 0.59 -5.96
C THR A 77 -2.74 -0.61 -6.38
N ALA A 78 -2.50 -1.80 -5.85
CA ALA A 78 -3.30 -2.99 -6.15
C ALA A 78 -4.76 -2.85 -5.70
N PHE A 79 -5.00 -2.22 -4.56
CA PHE A 79 -6.35 -2.04 -4.02
C PHE A 79 -7.08 -0.92 -4.75
N GLN A 80 -6.40 0.19 -5.02
CA GLN A 80 -6.95 1.28 -5.83
C GLN A 80 -7.25 0.84 -7.27
N SER A 81 -6.38 0.03 -7.88
CA SER A 81 -6.52 -0.41 -9.28
C SER A 81 -7.77 -1.20 -9.54
N GLU A 82 -8.17 -2.03 -8.60
CA GLU A 82 -9.40 -2.78 -8.72
C GLU A 82 -10.62 -1.89 -8.55
N GLN A 83 -10.59 -0.97 -7.58
CA GLN A 83 -11.68 0.00 -7.37
C GLN A 83 -11.90 0.89 -8.60
N GLU A 84 -10.82 1.25 -9.30
CA GLU A 84 -10.89 2.08 -10.51
C GLU A 84 -11.08 1.27 -11.80
N GLU A 85 -11.02 -0.06 -11.74
CA GLU A 85 -10.93 -0.94 -12.91
C GLU A 85 -9.80 -0.51 -13.89
N ARG A 86 -8.68 -0.04 -13.33
CA ARG A 86 -7.51 0.45 -14.06
C ARG A 86 -6.28 -0.42 -13.80
N SER A 87 -5.25 -0.30 -14.63
CA SER A 87 -3.98 -0.96 -14.38
C SER A 87 -3.28 -0.40 -13.14
N ALA A 88 -2.80 -1.28 -12.27
CA ALA A 88 -2.01 -0.91 -11.10
C ALA A 88 -0.69 -0.24 -11.47
N ASP A 89 -0.08 -0.61 -12.61
CA ASP A 89 1.14 0.03 -13.10
C ASP A 89 0.87 1.50 -13.46
N LEU A 90 -0.28 1.78 -14.09
CA LEU A 90 -0.68 3.15 -14.44
C LEU A 90 -0.92 3.99 -13.17
N ILE A 91 -1.55 3.43 -12.15
CA ILE A 91 -1.77 4.13 -10.87
C ILE A 91 -0.44 4.38 -10.16
N LEU A 92 0.45 3.39 -10.15
CA LEU A 92 1.77 3.50 -9.53
C LEU A 92 2.62 4.59 -10.20
N GLU A 93 2.57 4.70 -11.53
CA GLU A 93 3.32 5.71 -12.29
C GLU A 93 2.74 7.13 -12.17
N CYS A 94 1.41 7.27 -12.15
CA CYS A 94 0.74 8.58 -12.22
C CYS A 94 0.40 9.19 -10.86
N GLU A 95 0.06 8.36 -9.87
CA GLU A 95 -0.58 8.80 -8.62
C GLU A 95 0.23 8.37 -7.38
N GLY A 96 0.96 7.26 -7.46
CA GLY A 96 1.82 6.73 -6.40
C GLY A 96 3.30 7.09 -6.53
N LYS A 97 3.66 8.30 -6.99
CA LYS A 97 5.06 8.65 -7.33
C LYS A 97 6.06 8.38 -6.19
N ASP A 98 5.68 8.69 -4.95
CA ASP A 98 6.52 8.46 -3.77
C ASP A 98 6.65 6.96 -3.46
N ASP A 99 5.55 6.20 -3.59
CA ASP A 99 5.56 4.74 -3.42
C ASP A 99 6.38 4.07 -4.52
N TYR A 100 6.24 4.49 -5.76
CA TYR A 100 7.01 4.00 -6.89
C TYR A 100 8.50 4.25 -6.70
N SER A 101 8.88 5.46 -6.27
CA SER A 101 10.28 5.80 -5.99
C SER A 101 10.85 4.89 -4.89
N LYS A 102 10.12 4.73 -3.78
CA LYS A 102 10.55 3.88 -2.67
C LYS A 102 10.59 2.40 -3.05
N LEU A 103 9.60 1.93 -3.80
CA LEU A 103 9.50 0.56 -4.29
C LEU A 103 10.70 0.23 -5.17
N ASN A 104 11.04 1.11 -6.12
CA ASN A 104 12.20 0.94 -6.97
C ASN A 104 13.49 0.83 -6.15
N GLU A 105 13.70 1.75 -5.21
CA GLU A 105 14.86 1.74 -4.32
C GLU A 105 14.99 0.42 -3.55
N LEU A 106 13.91 -0.03 -2.90
CA LEU A 106 13.92 -1.28 -2.13
C LEU A 106 14.12 -2.51 -3.02
N CYS A 107 13.53 -2.53 -4.22
CA CYS A 107 13.74 -3.60 -5.21
C CYS A 107 15.20 -3.68 -5.64
N PHE A 108 15.89 -2.54 -5.83
CA PHE A 108 17.32 -2.53 -6.15
C PHE A 108 18.18 -3.08 -5.01
N VAL A 109 17.87 -2.72 -3.76
CA VAL A 109 18.57 -3.27 -2.59
C VAL A 109 18.34 -4.78 -2.49
N LEU A 110 17.09 -5.24 -2.57
CA LEU A 110 16.75 -6.65 -2.47
C LEU A 110 17.39 -7.48 -3.60
N ARG A 111 17.41 -6.94 -4.82
CA ARG A 111 18.12 -7.53 -5.96
C ARG A 111 19.59 -7.79 -5.62
N GLY A 112 20.29 -6.80 -5.08
CA GLY A 112 21.70 -6.94 -4.68
C GLY A 112 21.91 -8.03 -3.63
N LEU A 113 20.95 -8.19 -2.70
CA LEU A 113 21.01 -9.25 -1.68
C LEU A 113 20.66 -10.65 -2.22
N ASN A 114 19.85 -10.74 -3.27
CA ASN A 114 19.43 -12.01 -3.88
C ASN A 114 20.40 -12.51 -4.96
N HIS A 115 21.08 -11.59 -5.65
CA HIS A 115 21.97 -11.90 -6.77
C HIS A 115 23.33 -11.18 -6.62
N PRO A 116 24.08 -11.41 -5.52
CA PRO A 116 25.33 -10.68 -5.25
C PRO A 116 26.37 -10.87 -6.36
N ASP A 117 26.42 -12.05 -6.99
CA ASP A 117 27.40 -12.39 -8.03
C ASP A 117 26.87 -12.20 -9.47
N ASN A 118 25.63 -11.71 -9.61
CA ASN A 118 24.96 -11.59 -10.90
C ASN A 118 24.27 -10.22 -11.03
N THR A 119 25.07 -9.15 -10.97
CA THR A 119 24.60 -7.76 -10.94
C THR A 119 24.64 -7.05 -12.30
N GLN A 120 24.98 -7.75 -13.39
CA GLN A 120 25.07 -7.18 -14.73
C GLN A 120 23.76 -6.48 -15.15
N LYS A 121 23.89 -5.36 -15.86
CA LYS A 121 22.74 -4.51 -16.26
C LYS A 121 21.72 -5.26 -17.13
N CYS A 122 22.18 -6.19 -17.98
CA CYS A 122 21.30 -7.00 -18.82
C CYS A 122 20.34 -7.90 -18.02
N ASN A 123 20.71 -8.28 -16.79
CA ASN A 123 19.89 -9.14 -15.94
C ASN A 123 18.97 -8.35 -14.98
N GLU A 124 19.15 -7.02 -14.90
CA GLU A 124 18.46 -6.17 -13.93
C GLU A 124 16.94 -6.26 -14.06
N LEU A 125 16.41 -6.12 -15.28
CA LEU A 125 14.97 -6.11 -15.52
C LEU A 125 14.33 -7.44 -15.11
N ALA A 126 14.91 -8.56 -15.52
CA ALA A 126 14.42 -9.89 -15.19
C ALA A 126 14.39 -10.13 -13.67
N GLN A 127 15.49 -9.82 -12.98
CA GLN A 127 15.61 -9.99 -11.53
C GLN A 127 14.64 -9.09 -10.74
N ARG A 128 14.41 -7.86 -11.22
CA ARG A 128 13.42 -6.97 -10.61
C ARG A 128 11.99 -7.45 -10.86
N ASN A 129 11.71 -8.00 -12.05
CA ASN A 129 10.41 -8.58 -12.36
C ASN A 129 10.12 -9.81 -11.49
N GLU A 130 11.12 -10.64 -11.18
CA GLU A 130 10.98 -11.76 -10.24
C GLU A 130 10.54 -11.28 -8.85
N ILE A 131 11.20 -10.24 -8.31
CA ILE A 131 10.84 -9.61 -7.03
C ILE A 131 9.41 -9.04 -7.09
N ALA A 132 9.06 -8.35 -8.18
CA ALA A 132 7.75 -7.76 -8.39
C ALA A 132 6.66 -8.83 -8.41
N ILE A 133 6.83 -9.91 -9.17
CA ILE A 133 5.89 -11.04 -9.27
C ILE A 133 5.70 -11.69 -7.90
N GLU A 134 6.78 -11.93 -7.16
CA GLU A 134 6.71 -12.51 -5.81
C GLU A 134 5.89 -11.64 -4.86
N CYS A 135 6.22 -10.34 -4.79
CA CYS A 135 5.56 -9.41 -3.89
C CYS A 135 4.10 -9.18 -4.28
N TRP A 136 3.82 -9.01 -5.57
CA TRP A 136 2.47 -8.88 -6.10
C TRP A 136 1.62 -10.11 -5.78
N GLY A 137 2.17 -11.31 -6.00
CA GLY A 137 1.51 -12.57 -5.65
C GLY A 137 1.16 -12.66 -4.17
N LYS A 138 2.05 -12.20 -3.27
CA LYS A 138 1.79 -12.12 -1.83
C LYS A 138 0.67 -11.14 -1.50
N VAL A 139 0.66 -9.95 -2.10
CA VAL A 139 -0.39 -8.94 -1.92
C VAL A 139 -1.74 -9.48 -2.36
N MET A 140 -1.82 -10.04 -3.57
CA MET A 140 -3.07 -10.59 -4.12
C MET A 140 -3.59 -11.77 -3.29
N LYS A 141 -2.69 -12.60 -2.76
CA LYS A 141 -3.07 -13.68 -1.84
C LYS A 141 -3.67 -13.15 -0.53
N ILE A 142 -3.04 -12.15 0.09
CA ILE A 142 -3.58 -11.49 1.29
C ILE A 142 -4.96 -10.92 0.98
N ARG A 143 -5.06 -10.16 -0.10
CA ARG A 143 -6.31 -9.52 -0.52
C ARG A 143 -7.43 -10.53 -0.72
N SER A 144 -7.18 -11.61 -1.47
CA SER A 144 -8.15 -12.67 -1.72
C SER A 144 -8.58 -13.36 -0.42
N LEU A 145 -7.64 -13.66 0.48
CA LEU A 145 -7.94 -14.34 1.74
C LEU A 145 -8.80 -13.50 2.69
N TYR A 146 -8.65 -12.17 2.66
CA TYR A 146 -9.30 -11.25 3.59
C TYR A 146 -10.25 -10.28 2.90
N HIS A 147 -10.76 -10.63 1.72
CA HIS A 147 -11.56 -9.74 0.88
C HIS A 147 -12.75 -9.11 1.62
N LYS A 148 -13.48 -9.93 2.40
CA LYS A 148 -14.62 -9.45 3.20
C LYS A 148 -14.22 -8.42 4.25
N ASP A 149 -13.13 -8.66 4.97
CA ASP A 149 -12.65 -7.75 6.01
C ASP A 149 -12.20 -6.41 5.42
N ILE A 150 -11.56 -6.46 4.24
CA ILE A 150 -11.13 -5.30 3.49
C ILE A 150 -12.33 -4.46 3.09
N LEU A 151 -13.36 -5.08 2.47
CA LEU A 151 -14.59 -4.38 2.08
C LEU A 151 -15.31 -3.76 3.29
N ASN A 152 -15.44 -4.50 4.40
CA ASN A 152 -16.05 -3.97 5.62
C ASN A 152 -15.30 -2.74 6.14
N LEU A 153 -13.97 -2.74 6.06
CA LEU A 153 -13.15 -1.61 6.48
C LEU A 153 -13.28 -0.42 5.53
N THR A 154 -13.21 -0.63 4.22
CA THR A 154 -13.36 0.44 3.23
C THR A 154 -14.75 1.08 3.33
N ASP A 155 -15.81 0.28 3.46
CA ASP A 155 -17.18 0.76 3.66
C ASP A 155 -17.32 1.56 4.96
N HIS A 156 -16.74 1.08 6.06
CA HIS A 156 -16.77 1.80 7.34
C HIS A 156 -16.08 3.17 7.25
N ILE A 157 -14.91 3.24 6.61
CA ILE A 157 -14.17 4.49 6.40
C ILE A 157 -14.95 5.42 5.47
N SER A 158 -15.43 4.90 4.34
CA SER A 158 -16.18 5.68 3.33
C SER A 158 -17.48 6.25 3.89
N ASN A 159 -18.16 5.51 4.76
CA ASN A 159 -19.35 5.98 5.45
C ASN A 159 -19.08 7.09 6.46
N LYS A 160 -17.86 7.20 7.00
CA LYS A 160 -17.51 8.26 7.95
C LYS A 160 -17.05 9.55 7.29
N ILE A 161 -16.40 9.46 6.13
CA ILE A 161 -15.95 10.63 5.38
C ILE A 161 -17.12 11.19 4.57
N LYS A 162 -17.69 12.30 5.02
CA LYS A 162 -18.89 12.93 4.42
C LYS A 162 -18.64 14.28 3.75
N GLU A 163 -17.53 14.93 4.10
CA GLU A 163 -17.26 16.33 3.76
C GLU A 163 -15.81 16.49 3.29
N THR A 164 -15.58 17.48 2.42
CA THR A 164 -14.24 17.94 2.05
C THR A 164 -13.68 18.88 3.12
N ASP A 165 -12.37 19.14 3.04
CA ASP A 165 -11.63 20.12 3.85
C ASP A 165 -11.68 19.83 5.36
N LYS A 166 -11.84 18.54 5.69
CA LYS A 166 -11.85 18.00 7.04
C LYS A 166 -10.94 16.78 7.13
N LYS A 167 -10.09 16.78 8.14
CA LYS A 167 -9.22 15.63 8.47
C LYS A 167 -10.01 14.59 9.26
N TYR A 168 -9.95 13.34 8.81
CA TYR A 168 -10.49 12.17 9.49
C TYR A 168 -9.34 11.26 9.92
N THR A 169 -9.36 10.82 11.17
CA THR A 169 -8.38 9.89 11.73
C THR A 169 -9.09 8.62 12.18
N PHE A 170 -8.68 7.49 11.64
CA PHE A 170 -9.15 6.16 11.99
C PHE A 170 -8.07 5.47 12.81
N THR A 171 -8.36 5.23 14.09
CA THR A 171 -7.33 4.72 15.00
C THR A 171 -7.04 3.25 14.74
N CYS A 172 -5.81 2.81 14.99
CA CYS A 172 -5.45 1.38 14.90
C CYS A 172 -6.41 0.47 15.68
N LYS A 173 -6.85 0.93 16.87
CA LYS A 173 -7.83 0.22 17.71
C LYS A 173 -9.19 0.09 17.01
N GLU A 174 -9.70 1.18 16.46
CA GLU A 174 -10.97 1.19 15.73
C GLU A 174 -10.93 0.27 14.50
N ILE A 175 -9.86 0.37 13.70
CA ILE A 175 -9.69 -0.44 12.49
C ILE A 175 -9.65 -1.93 12.86
N LYS A 176 -8.87 -2.30 13.88
CA LYS A 176 -8.77 -3.70 14.35
C LYS A 176 -10.09 -4.24 14.90
N GLN A 177 -10.93 -3.41 15.51
CA GLN A 177 -12.26 -3.84 15.96
C GLN A 177 -13.18 -4.20 14.78
N LYS A 178 -13.02 -3.52 13.63
CA LYS A 178 -13.84 -3.76 12.43
C LYS A 178 -13.43 -4.95 11.59
N ILE A 179 -12.15 -5.31 11.63
CA ILE A 179 -11.63 -6.48 10.89
C ILE A 179 -11.95 -7.80 11.61
N ASN A 180 -12.19 -7.76 12.92
CA ASN A 180 -12.47 -8.96 13.74
C ASN A 180 -13.95 -9.14 14.10
N SER A 181 -14.85 -8.35 13.50
CA SER A 181 -16.31 -8.39 13.72
C SER A 181 -17.02 -9.04 12.54
#